data_AF-A0A150NWF4-F1
#
_entry.id   AF-A0A150NWF4-F1
#
_cell.length_a   1.000
_cell.length_b   1.000
_cell.length_c   1.000
_cell.angle_alpha   90.00
_cell.angle_beta   90.00
_cell.angle_gamma   90.00
#
_symmetry.space_group_name_H-M   'P 1'
#
loop_
_entity.id
_entity.type
_entity.pdbx_description
1 polymer ?
#
loop_
_entity_poly.entity_id
_entity_poly.type
_entity_poly.pdbx_seq_one_letter_code
_entity_poly.pdbx_strand_id
1 'polypeptide(L)' 'MLAAIAHEQGRGVVMITHDTRLLDKVDRVYVMNDGHLVEETHA' A
#
# COMPACT_ATOMS: atom_id res chain seq x y z
N MET A 1 3.78 -12.88 3.21
CA MET A 1 2.88 -13.97 2.79
C MET A 1 1.74 -13.47 1.91
N LEU A 2 0.89 -12.53 2.36
CA LEU A 2 -0.27 -12.07 1.59
C LEU A 2 0.09 -11.43 0.23
N ALA A 3 1.11 -10.57 0.20
CA ALA A 3 1.62 -9.98 -1.04
C ALA A 3 2.14 -11.04 -2.03
N ALA A 4 2.87 -12.05 -1.54
CA ALA A 4 3.40 -13.13 -2.38
C ALA A 4 2.28 -13.96 -3.02
N ILE A 5 1.27 -14.35 -2.24
CA ILE A 5 0.11 -15.10 -2.75
C ILE A 5 -0.68 -14.28 -3.77
N ALA A 6 -0.85 -12.98 -3.51
CA ALA A 6 -1.54 -12.09 -4.44
C ALA A 6 -0.79 -11.97 -5.76
N HIS A 7 0.54 -11.82 -5.73
CA HIS A 7 1.38 -11.82 -6.94
C HIS A 7 1.31 -13.15 -7.71
N GLU A 8 1.40 -14.29 -7.03
CA GLU A 8 1.29 -15.62 -7.66
C GLU A 8 -0.07 -15.81 -8.37
N GLN A 9 -1.14 -15.21 -7.85
CA GLN A 9 -2.48 -15.30 -8.42
C GLN A 9 -2.82 -14.13 -9.37
N GLY A 10 -1.91 -13.20 -9.61
CA GLY A 10 -2.16 -12.00 -10.43
C GLY A 10 -3.26 -11.08 -9.86
N ARG A 11 -3.35 -10.97 -8.53
CA ARG A 11 -4.35 -10.18 -7.81
C ARG A 11 -3.73 -8.92 -7.19
N GLY A 12 -4.48 -7.81 -7.20
CA GLY A 12 -4.14 -6.61 -6.46
C GLY A 12 -4.52 -6.70 -4.98
N VAL A 13 -3.75 -6.05 -4.11
CA VAL A 13 -4.03 -5.93 -2.67
C VAL A 13 -4.11 -4.46 -2.31
N VAL A 14 -5.16 -4.09 -1.59
CA VAL A 14 -5.27 -2.78 -0.94
C VAL A 14 -5.10 -3.00 0.55
N MET A 15 -4.14 -2.32 1.15
CA MET A 15 -3.90 -2.34 2.59
C MET A 15 -4.20 -0.96 3.16
N ILE A 16 -4.98 -0.92 4.24
CA ILE A 16 -5.24 0.29 5.02
C ILE A 16 -4.56 0.09 6.36
N THR A 17 -3.67 1.01 6.73
CA THR A 17 -2.93 0.94 7.99
C THR A 17 -2.59 2.34 8.48
N HIS A 18 -2.45 2.48 9.80
CA HIS A 18 -1.81 3.64 10.41
C HIS A 18 -0.34 3.35 10.81
N ASP A 19 0.15 2.12 10.58
CA ASP A 19 1.51 1.71 10.87
C ASP A 19 2.44 2.03 9.69
N THR A 20 3.25 3.08 9.84
CA THR A 20 4.19 3.55 8.82
C THR A 20 5.39 2.60 8.60
N ARG A 21 5.59 1.60 9.46
CA ARG A 21 6.67 0.60 9.32
C ARG A 21 6.39 -0.43 8.22
N LEU A 22 5.23 -0.34 7.55
CA LEU A 22 4.86 -1.21 6.44
C LEU A 22 5.01 -0.52 5.08
N LEU A 23 5.36 0.78 5.05
CA LEU A 23 5.45 1.57 3.82
C LEU A 23 6.57 1.08 2.90
N ASP A 24 7.61 0.46 3.45
CA ASP A 24 8.72 -0.17 2.71
C ASP A 24 8.36 -1.54 2.11
N LYS A 25 7.17 -2.09 2.40
CA LYS A 25 6.73 -3.43 1.98
C LYS A 25 5.61 -3.41 0.93
N VAL A 26 5.26 -2.24 0.43
CA VAL A 26 4.20 -2.04 -0.56
C VAL A 26 4.76 -1.35 -1.79
N ASP A 27 4.13 -1.59 -2.93
CA ASP A 27 4.60 -1.00 -4.19
C ASP A 27 4.28 0.48 -4.30
N ARG A 28 3.18 0.93 -3.66
CA ARG A 28 2.70 2.31 -3.69
C ARG A 28 2.02 2.70 -2.37
N VAL A 29 2.15 3.96 -2.01
CA VAL A 29 1.54 4.55 -0.81
C VAL A 29 0.62 5.69 -1.23
N TYR A 30 -0.61 5.66 -0.73
CA TYR A 30 -1.55 6.78 -0.81
C TYR A 30 -1.88 7.24 0.61
N VAL A 31 -1.77 8.54 0.84
CA VAL A 31 -2.23 9.18 2.07
C VAL A 31 -3.65 9.70 1.87
N MET A 32 -4.55 9.36 2.79
CA MET A 32 -5.89 9.94 2.83
C MET A 32 -5.89 11.14 3.78
N ASN A 33 -6.24 12.32 3.27
CA ASN A 33 -6.41 13.53 4.06
C ASN A 33 -7.70 14.25 3.64
N ASP A 34 -8.59 14.55 4.59
CA ASP A 34 -9.88 15.21 4.35
C ASP A 34 -10.70 14.61 3.18
N GLY A 35 -10.71 13.27 3.07
CA GLY A 35 -11.45 12.57 2.02
C GLY A 35 -10.75 12.55 0.65
N HIS A 36 -9.55 13.10 0.54
CA HIS A 36 -8.75 13.10 -0.67
C HIS A 36 -7.57 12.13 -0.54
N LEU A 37 -7.31 11.34 -1.59
CA LEU A 37 -6.14 10.48 -1.70
C LEU A 37 -5.03 11.20 -2.46
N VAL A 38 -3.84 11.24 -1.89
CA VAL A 38 -2.63 11.81 -2.51
C VAL A 38 -1.58 10.71 -2.59
N GLU A 39 -1.00 10.50 -3.78
CA GLU A 39 0.11 9.55 -3.97
C GLU A 39 1.39 10.16 -3.40
N GLU A 40 2.03 9.45 -2.46
CA GLU A 40 3.26 9.91 -1.85
C GLU A 40 4.45 9.15 -2.45
N THR A 41 5.33 9.87 -3.15
CA THR A 41 6.57 9.30 -3.68
C THR A 41 7.60 9.24 -2.55
N HIS A 42 7.72 8.09 -1.91
CA HIS A 42 8.84 7.84 -0.99
C HIS A 42 10.11 7.62 -1.84
N ALA A 43 11.12 8.49 -1.64
CA ALA A 43 12.42 8.42 -2.32
C ALA A 43 13.32 7.34 -1.71
#